data_AF-A0A0C9XEH9-F1
#
_entry.id   AF-A0A0C9XEH9-F1
#
_cell.length_a   1.000
_cell.length_b   1.000
_cell.length_c   1.000
_cell.angle_alpha   90.00
_cell.angle_beta   90.00
_cell.angle_gamma   90.00
#
_symmetry.space_group_name_H-M   'P 1'
#
loop_
_entity.id
_entity.type
_entity.pdbx_description
1 polymer ?
#
loop_
_entity_poly.entity_id
_entity_poly.type
_entity_poly.pdbx_seq_one_letter_code
_entity_poly.pdbx_strand_id
1 'polypeptide(L)'
;MRSNEERTLYNEDGKSSRSNFSEDGRGGTEPTSQLRAGVRDVYYRLYAKGGPLESINPIYSNDRSISRISSTSVRPPHTVRSLKRYLCKIEGLASENCALYQSLSENTALEDSTHLSLRGTPGLGLSVDDPIALVSSNERQSQVESSAASQELLERDFEERYVYYRVYDDEGETVSKTSFSQNAPYLGRVNTLAIPPPHTLASLKDHLIKSENILARDVQIFEDEDSESPMKDTDVIALLSDSFPGCMEDQPIAVTYEMQGAGVGPNNINNEPQTTGLQTTFTKKLEALRDWDLGDNDDRWHVMKMGDIFHTDGVVRKEQWRNNGAGSIYVFDCYLATDSAGKVAFAVTVYTSFC
;
A
#
# COMPACT_ATOMS: atom_id res chain seq x y z
N MET A 1 -0.16 78.10 -1.39
CA MET A 1 -1.04 79.27 -1.16
C MET A 1 -2.37 78.93 -1.81
N ARG A 2 -3.42 78.60 -1.02
CA ARG A 2 -4.60 79.47 -0.75
C ARG A 2 -5.14 80.07 -2.07
N SER A 3 -6.38 79.83 -2.50
CA SER A 3 -7.63 79.90 -1.73
C SER A 3 -8.77 79.22 -2.49
N ASN A 4 -9.73 78.65 -1.74
CA ASN A 4 -11.08 78.32 -2.16
C ASN A 4 -11.85 79.57 -2.63
N GLU A 5 -12.83 79.39 -3.50
CA GLU A 5 -14.09 80.14 -3.41
C GLU A 5 -15.25 79.36 -4.04
N GLU A 6 -16.41 79.59 -3.46
CA GLU A 6 -17.56 78.71 -3.29
C GLU A 6 -18.75 79.32 -4.04
N ARG A 7 -19.58 78.52 -4.72
CA ARG A 7 -20.99 78.88 -4.96
C ARG A 7 -21.89 77.65 -5.18
N THR A 8 -22.38 77.17 -4.05
CA THR A 8 -23.75 76.75 -3.72
C THR A 8 -24.88 77.14 -4.70
N LEU A 9 -25.88 76.25 -4.92
CA LEU A 9 -27.25 76.34 -4.34
C LEU A 9 -28.33 75.45 -5.03
N TYR A 10 -29.03 74.66 -4.17
CA TYR A 10 -30.46 74.25 -4.22
C TYR A 10 -30.96 73.37 -5.39
N ASN A 11 -31.94 72.46 -5.29
CA ASN A 11 -32.82 71.93 -4.24
C ASN A 11 -33.44 70.63 -4.81
N GLU A 12 -33.51 69.56 -4.01
CA GLU A 12 -34.74 68.91 -3.50
C GLU A 12 -35.54 67.98 -4.44
N ASP A 13 -36.07 66.96 -3.76
CA ASP A 13 -37.23 66.14 -4.04
C ASP A 13 -37.11 64.90 -4.95
N GLY A 14 -37.08 63.76 -4.25
CA GLY A 14 -37.33 62.45 -4.82
C GLY A 14 -38.81 62.13 -4.97
N LYS A 15 -39.10 61.22 -5.91
CA LYS A 15 -40.00 60.07 -5.66
C LYS A 15 -39.94 59.06 -6.81
N SER A 16 -39.87 57.80 -6.37
CA SER A 16 -40.09 56.52 -7.03
C SER A 16 -41.13 56.50 -8.18
N SER A 17 -40.85 55.79 -9.29
CA SER A 17 -41.45 54.47 -9.57
C SER A 17 -41.19 53.91 -10.98
N ARG A 18 -40.88 52.61 -11.01
CA ARG A 18 -41.22 51.56 -12.01
C ARG A 18 -40.89 51.72 -13.51
N SER A 19 -39.99 50.84 -13.96
CA SER A 19 -40.26 49.67 -14.82
C SER A 19 -39.31 49.50 -16.02
N ASN A 20 -38.67 48.33 -16.00
CA ASN A 20 -38.33 47.41 -17.08
C ASN A 20 -37.68 47.95 -18.36
N PHE A 21 -36.44 47.53 -18.61
CA PHE A 21 -36.04 46.53 -19.62
C PHE A 21 -34.56 46.74 -19.93
N SER A 22 -33.70 45.78 -19.59
CA SER A 22 -32.43 45.61 -20.31
C SER A 22 -32.12 44.12 -20.33
N GLU A 23 -32.24 43.56 -21.52
CA GLU A 23 -31.93 42.18 -21.86
C GLU A 23 -30.42 41.90 -21.72
N ASP A 24 -30.18 40.71 -21.16
CA ASP A 24 -29.22 39.69 -21.56
C ASP A 24 -27.77 40.08 -21.85
N GLY A 25 -26.91 39.75 -20.88
CA GLY A 25 -25.47 39.64 -21.00
C GLY A 25 -25.02 38.38 -20.29
N ARG A 26 -25.36 37.23 -20.87
CA ARG A 26 -24.98 35.88 -20.44
C ARG A 26 -23.45 35.72 -20.48
N GLY A 27 -22.78 36.14 -19.41
CA GLY A 27 -21.40 35.81 -19.08
C GLY A 27 -21.40 34.83 -17.92
N GLY A 28 -21.35 33.54 -18.21
CA GLY A 28 -21.24 32.50 -17.21
C GLY A 28 -19.89 32.59 -16.49
N THR A 29 -19.91 33.18 -15.30
CA THR A 29 -18.93 32.88 -14.27
C THR A 29 -19.54 31.78 -13.42
N GLU A 30 -18.93 30.59 -13.42
CA GLU A 30 -19.28 29.56 -12.45
C GLU A 30 -19.32 30.18 -11.05
N PRO A 31 -20.38 29.96 -10.26
CA PRO A 31 -20.38 30.42 -8.89
C PRO A 31 -19.30 29.63 -8.16
N THR A 32 -18.18 30.29 -7.86
CA THR A 32 -17.22 29.83 -6.87
C THR A 32 -18.03 29.46 -5.65
N SER A 33 -18.06 28.16 -5.33
CA SER A 33 -18.87 27.62 -4.25
C SER A 33 -18.42 28.26 -2.94
N GLN A 34 -19.05 29.36 -2.55
CA GLN A 34 -19.10 29.79 -1.17
C GLN A 34 -19.82 28.68 -0.40
N LEU A 35 -19.04 27.69 0.03
CA LEU A 35 -19.45 26.60 0.89
C LEU A 35 -20.16 27.22 2.09
N ARG A 36 -21.49 27.15 2.10
CA ARG A 36 -22.28 27.21 3.34
C ARG A 36 -21.59 26.34 4.38
N ALA A 37 -21.77 26.65 5.66
CA ALA A 37 -21.32 25.86 6.81
C ALA A 37 -21.97 24.46 6.83
N GLY A 38 -21.68 23.66 5.81
CA GLY A 38 -22.25 22.39 5.46
C GLY A 38 -21.30 21.28 5.84
N VAL A 39 -21.88 20.09 5.88
CA VAL A 39 -21.20 18.82 6.16
C VAL A 39 -19.98 18.70 5.25
N ARG A 40 -18.78 18.69 5.84
CA ARG A 40 -17.52 18.44 5.12
C ARG A 40 -17.11 17.00 5.29
N ASP A 41 -16.62 16.41 4.21
CA ASP A 41 -15.94 15.13 4.27
C ASP A 41 -14.49 15.35 4.72
N VAL A 42 -14.01 14.41 5.53
CA VAL A 42 -12.62 14.31 5.98
C VAL A 42 -12.08 13.00 5.46
N TYR A 43 -11.13 13.07 4.54
CA TYR A 43 -10.44 11.92 3.99
C TYR A 43 -9.34 11.46 4.95
N TYR A 44 -9.24 10.14 5.10
CA TYR A 44 -8.21 9.51 5.91
C TYR A 44 -7.68 8.25 5.24
N ARG A 45 -6.40 7.95 5.45
CA ARG A 45 -5.74 6.74 4.99
C ARG A 45 -5.21 5.95 6.17
N LEU A 46 -5.37 4.63 6.12
CA LEU A 46 -4.96 3.73 7.17
C LEU A 46 -3.64 3.06 6.85
N TYR A 47 -2.81 2.92 7.86
CA TYR A 47 -1.53 2.22 7.78
C TYR A 47 -1.36 1.26 8.95
N ALA A 48 -0.63 0.19 8.70
CA ALA A 48 0.09 -0.59 9.68
C ALA A 48 1.59 -0.32 9.54
N LYS A 49 2.41 -0.84 10.46
CA LYS A 49 3.87 -0.69 10.43
C LYS A 49 4.49 -1.07 9.06
N GLY A 50 3.98 -2.12 8.43
CA GLY A 50 4.50 -2.62 7.15
C GLY A 50 3.81 -2.07 5.90
N GLY A 51 2.94 -1.07 6.01
CA GLY A 51 2.32 -0.42 4.85
C GLY A 51 0.81 -0.19 4.97
N PRO A 52 0.07 -0.04 3.86
CA PRO A 52 -1.32 0.38 3.89
C PRO A 52 -2.21 -0.70 4.53
N LEU A 53 -3.15 -0.26 5.36
CA LEU A 53 -4.15 -1.13 5.99
C LEU A 53 -5.49 -0.95 5.29
N GLU A 54 -6.20 -2.05 5.04
CA GLU A 54 -7.51 -1.98 4.41
C GLU A 54 -8.57 -1.36 5.34
N SER A 55 -9.25 -0.31 4.85
CA SER A 55 -10.41 0.26 5.53
C SER A 55 -11.60 -0.70 5.44
N ILE A 56 -12.43 -0.70 6.49
CA ILE A 56 -13.73 -1.39 6.48
C ILE A 56 -14.69 -0.74 5.49
N ASN A 57 -14.51 0.56 5.21
CA ASN A 57 -15.37 1.36 4.34
C ASN A 57 -14.53 2.06 3.25
N PRO A 58 -13.83 1.33 2.37
CA PRO A 58 -12.96 1.94 1.37
C PRO A 58 -13.77 2.78 0.37
N ILE A 59 -13.18 3.84 -0.17
CA ILE A 59 -13.80 4.63 -1.25
C ILE A 59 -13.50 4.01 -2.62
N TYR A 60 -12.27 3.50 -2.79
CA TYR A 60 -11.78 3.03 -4.08
C TYR A 60 -11.45 1.54 -4.08
N SER A 61 -11.63 0.89 -5.23
CA SER A 61 -11.33 -0.52 -5.44
C SER A 61 -9.82 -0.78 -5.54
N ASN A 62 -9.10 0.11 -6.22
CA ASN A 62 -7.65 0.03 -6.43
C ASN A 62 -6.82 0.61 -5.28
N ASP A 63 -7.45 1.37 -4.37
CA ASP A 63 -6.84 1.85 -3.13
C ASP A 63 -7.82 1.69 -1.98
N ARG A 64 -7.81 0.50 -1.38
CA ARG A 64 -8.71 0.16 -0.27
C ARG A 64 -8.26 0.70 1.09
N SER A 65 -7.15 1.44 1.14
CA SER A 65 -6.62 2.00 2.39
C SER A 65 -7.17 3.38 2.71
N ILE A 66 -7.82 4.04 1.75
CA ILE A 66 -8.40 5.37 1.91
C ILE A 66 -9.92 5.30 2.10
N SER A 67 -10.39 6.12 3.02
CA SER A 67 -11.80 6.29 3.32
C SER A 67 -12.13 7.73 3.69
N ARG A 68 -13.40 8.02 3.97
CA ARG A 68 -13.88 9.33 4.40
C ARG A 68 -14.90 9.23 5.50
N ILE A 69 -14.90 10.23 6.37
CA ILE A 69 -15.95 10.44 7.34
C ILE A 69 -16.56 11.81 7.17
N SER A 70 -17.81 11.95 7.61
CA SER A 70 -18.37 13.27 7.80
C SER A 70 -17.77 13.95 9.03
N SER A 71 -17.32 15.20 8.90
CA SER A 71 -16.84 16.07 9.98
C SER A 71 -17.86 16.30 11.10
N THR A 72 -19.15 16.01 10.89
CA THR A 72 -20.18 16.05 11.95
C THR A 72 -20.22 14.79 12.80
N SER A 73 -19.56 13.71 12.37
CA SER A 73 -19.53 12.43 13.09
C SER A 73 -18.58 12.44 14.28
N VAL A 74 -17.59 13.34 14.26
CA VAL A 74 -16.64 13.49 15.35
C VAL A 74 -17.27 14.32 16.47
N ARG A 75 -17.28 13.77 17.69
CA ARG A 75 -17.86 14.46 18.85
C ARG A 75 -17.04 15.72 19.22
N PRO A 76 -17.68 16.83 19.60
CA PRO A 76 -17.01 17.90 20.30
C PRO A 76 -16.44 17.47 21.67
N PRO A 77 -15.35 18.09 22.16
CA PRO A 77 -14.48 19.01 21.42
C PRO A 77 -13.73 18.27 20.30
N HIS A 78 -13.61 18.90 19.13
CA HIS A 78 -12.85 18.33 18.01
C HIS A 78 -11.36 18.38 18.31
N THR A 79 -10.84 17.35 18.94
CA THR A 79 -9.41 17.13 19.19
C THR A 79 -8.91 15.91 18.45
N VAL A 80 -7.58 15.76 18.33
CA VAL A 80 -6.94 14.56 17.78
C VAL A 80 -7.45 13.31 18.47
N ARG A 81 -7.55 13.31 19.80
CA ARG A 81 -8.11 12.20 20.57
C ARG A 81 -9.54 11.84 20.16
N SER A 82 -10.39 12.84 19.94
CA SER A 82 -11.79 12.62 19.55
C SER A 82 -11.91 12.01 18.15
N LEU A 83 -11.11 12.48 17.19
CA LEU A 83 -11.05 11.98 15.83
C LEU A 83 -10.45 10.57 15.80
N LYS A 84 -9.29 10.37 16.44
CA LYS A 84 -8.62 9.07 16.56
C LYS A 84 -9.55 8.01 17.15
N ARG A 85 -10.25 8.31 18.26
CA ARG A 85 -11.23 7.39 18.85
C ARG A 85 -12.37 7.06 17.90
N TYR A 86 -12.85 8.02 17.11
CA TYR A 86 -13.92 7.78 16.15
C TYR A 86 -13.44 6.90 14.98
N LEU A 87 -12.30 7.23 14.36
CA LEU A 87 -11.70 6.44 13.29
C LEU A 87 -11.40 5.02 13.75
N CYS A 88 -10.76 4.86 14.91
CA CYS A 88 -10.48 3.54 15.47
C CYS A 88 -11.76 2.73 15.73
N LYS A 89 -12.85 3.37 16.20
CA LYS A 89 -14.13 2.69 16.40
C LYS A 89 -14.71 2.16 15.09
N ILE A 90 -14.77 2.99 14.04
CA ILE A 90 -15.38 2.58 12.76
C ILE A 90 -14.49 1.61 11.99
N GLU A 91 -13.19 1.59 12.29
CA GLU A 91 -12.20 0.68 11.70
C GLU A 91 -11.89 -0.53 12.60
N GLY A 92 -12.54 -0.70 13.75
CA GLY A 92 -12.25 -1.82 14.66
C GLY A 92 -10.79 -1.88 15.15
N LEU A 93 -10.14 -0.73 15.36
CA LEU A 93 -8.76 -0.60 15.85
C LEU A 93 -8.73 -0.17 17.32
N ALA A 94 -7.61 -0.47 17.99
CA ALA A 94 -7.31 -0.01 19.34
C ALA A 94 -6.72 1.41 19.30
N SER A 95 -7.37 2.37 19.94
CA SER A 95 -7.02 3.80 19.87
C SER A 95 -5.65 4.16 20.47
N GLU A 96 -5.22 3.36 21.43
CA GLU A 96 -3.95 3.44 22.16
C GLU A 96 -2.74 3.08 21.28
N ASN A 97 -2.96 2.28 20.24
CA ASN A 97 -1.91 1.82 19.33
C ASN A 97 -1.92 2.60 18.02
N CYS A 98 -2.58 3.76 17.99
CA CYS A 98 -2.71 4.56 16.78
C CYS A 98 -2.06 5.94 16.95
N ALA A 99 -1.29 6.32 15.94
CA ALA A 99 -0.76 7.66 15.74
C ALA A 99 -1.52 8.34 14.59
N LEU A 100 -1.81 9.62 14.74
CA LEU A 100 -2.51 10.41 13.73
C LEU A 100 -1.55 11.46 13.16
N TYR A 101 -1.41 11.52 11.85
CA TYR A 101 -0.63 12.53 11.14
C TYR A 101 -1.58 13.43 10.35
N GLN A 102 -1.33 14.73 10.38
CA GLN A 102 -2.19 15.72 9.72
C GLN A 102 -2.26 15.52 8.20
N SER A 103 -1.15 15.10 7.60
CA SER A 103 -0.93 14.92 6.17
C SER A 103 0.05 13.77 5.96
N LEU A 104 0.10 13.23 4.75
CA LEU A 104 1.10 12.22 4.38
C LEU A 104 2.53 12.77 4.40
N SER A 105 2.76 14.07 4.18
CA SER A 105 4.10 14.67 4.22
C SER A 105 4.60 14.99 5.62
N GLU A 106 3.76 14.79 6.65
CA GLU A 106 4.10 15.16 8.03
C GLU A 106 4.89 14.06 8.73
N ASN A 107 5.98 14.45 9.37
CA ASN A 107 6.87 13.50 10.05
C ASN A 107 6.60 13.39 11.56
N THR A 108 5.67 14.20 12.08
CA THR A 108 5.36 14.25 13.50
C THR A 108 3.89 13.89 13.72
N ALA A 109 3.66 12.91 14.58
CA ALA A 109 2.32 12.56 15.01
C ALA A 109 1.70 13.71 15.82
N LEU A 110 0.41 13.95 15.63
CA LEU A 110 -0.32 14.97 16.35
C LEU A 110 -0.56 14.57 17.81
N GLU A 111 -0.36 15.54 18.70
CA GLU A 111 -0.68 15.40 20.13
C GLU A 111 -2.19 15.31 20.36
N ASP A 112 -2.60 14.39 21.23
CA ASP A 112 -4.00 14.04 21.50
C ASP A 112 -4.89 15.22 21.92
N SER A 113 -4.30 16.21 22.61
CA SER A 113 -4.96 17.42 23.10
C SER A 113 -5.12 18.50 22.04
N THR A 114 -4.45 18.38 20.89
CA THR A 114 -4.47 19.37 19.82
C THR A 114 -5.90 19.52 19.28
N HIS A 115 -6.36 20.77 19.21
CA HIS A 115 -7.65 21.11 18.62
C HIS A 115 -7.59 21.05 17.10
N LEU A 116 -8.59 20.42 16.49
CA LEU A 116 -8.69 20.22 15.06
C LEU A 116 -9.78 21.10 14.45
N SER A 117 -9.41 21.81 13.38
CA SER A 117 -10.35 22.59 12.59
C SER A 117 -11.00 21.73 11.50
N LEU A 118 -11.79 20.72 11.90
CA LEU A 118 -12.48 19.81 10.95
C LEU A 118 -13.51 20.53 10.05
N ARG A 119 -13.90 21.74 10.43
CA ARG A 119 -14.90 22.55 9.71
C ARG A 119 -14.33 23.87 9.16
N GLY A 120 -13.10 24.23 9.53
CA GLY A 120 -12.47 25.47 9.09
C GLY A 120 -11.82 25.36 7.73
N THR A 121 -11.41 26.50 7.18
CA THR A 121 -10.57 26.61 5.98
C THR A 121 -9.24 27.23 6.35
N PRO A 122 -8.10 26.58 6.05
CA PRO A 122 -7.96 25.20 5.57
C PRO A 122 -8.30 24.18 6.68
N GLY A 123 -8.89 23.05 6.29
CA GLY A 123 -9.29 21.95 7.18
C GLY A 123 -8.38 20.74 6.96
N LEU A 124 -8.37 19.81 7.91
CA LEU A 124 -7.59 18.57 7.80
C LEU A 124 -8.26 17.57 6.86
N GLY A 125 -7.46 16.84 6.07
CA GLY A 125 -7.94 15.77 5.19
C GLY A 125 -8.98 16.25 4.18
N LEU A 126 -8.79 17.44 3.61
CA LEU A 126 -9.74 18.01 2.64
C LEU A 126 -9.65 17.35 1.26
N SER A 127 -8.50 16.75 0.95
CA SER A 127 -8.25 16.10 -0.34
C SER A 127 -7.98 14.61 -0.15
N VAL A 128 -8.31 13.85 -1.19
CA VAL A 128 -7.92 12.46 -1.35
C VAL A 128 -6.40 12.35 -1.59
N ASP A 129 -5.78 13.40 -2.14
CA ASP A 129 -4.33 13.45 -2.41
C ASP A 129 -3.52 13.76 -1.16
N ASP A 130 -4.14 14.44 -0.18
CA ASP A 130 -3.54 14.74 1.12
C ASP A 130 -4.49 14.40 2.28
N PRO A 131 -4.75 13.09 2.50
CA PRO A 131 -5.61 12.63 3.57
C PRO A 131 -4.90 12.68 4.92
N ILE A 132 -5.69 12.62 6.00
CA ILE A 132 -5.15 12.38 7.34
C ILE A 132 -4.62 10.94 7.40
N ALA A 133 -3.40 10.73 7.90
CA ALA A 133 -2.87 9.38 8.05
C ALA A 133 -3.15 8.85 9.47
N LEU A 134 -3.74 7.67 9.58
CA LEU A 134 -3.86 6.93 10.84
C LEU A 134 -2.95 5.69 10.76
N VAL A 135 -1.87 5.72 11.52
CA VAL A 135 -0.89 4.63 11.57
C VAL A 135 -1.13 3.79 12.82
N SER A 136 -1.41 2.51 12.64
CA SER A 136 -1.58 1.55 13.73
C SER A 136 -0.31 0.73 13.93
N SER A 137 0.11 0.58 15.19
CA SER A 137 1.24 -0.27 15.56
C SER A 137 0.90 -1.76 15.48
N ASN A 138 -0.39 -2.13 15.46
CA ASN A 138 -0.83 -3.51 15.38
C ASN A 138 -1.44 -3.79 14.00
N GLU A 139 -1.14 -4.96 13.47
CA GLU A 139 -1.95 -5.50 12.38
C GLU A 139 -3.32 -5.90 12.93
N ARG A 140 -4.40 -5.59 12.19
CA ARG A 140 -5.76 -5.94 12.61
C ARG A 140 -5.81 -7.47 12.75
N GLN A 141 -6.19 -7.99 13.92
CA GLN A 141 -6.45 -9.42 14.08
C GLN A 141 -7.53 -9.80 13.08
N SER A 142 -7.18 -10.71 12.17
CA SER A 142 -8.01 -11.18 11.06
C SER A 142 -9.35 -11.73 11.57
N GLN A 143 -10.36 -10.86 11.70
CA GLN A 143 -11.70 -11.30 12.06
C GLN A 143 -12.82 -10.32 11.69
N VAL A 144 -12.59 -9.43 10.74
CA VAL A 144 -13.69 -8.70 10.10
C VAL A 144 -13.56 -8.93 8.61
N GLU A 145 -14.25 -9.97 8.14
CA GLU A 145 -14.65 -10.03 6.73
C GLU A 145 -15.26 -8.68 6.39
N SER A 146 -14.61 -7.98 5.46
CA SER A 146 -15.12 -6.74 4.87
C SER A 146 -16.58 -6.98 4.49
N SER A 147 -17.52 -6.38 5.25
CA SER A 147 -18.95 -6.47 4.92
C SER A 147 -19.31 -5.60 3.70
N ALA A 148 -18.31 -5.09 2.97
CA ALA A 148 -18.47 -4.45 1.68
C ALA A 148 -18.77 -5.48 0.58
N ALA A 149 -19.72 -6.39 0.84
CA ALA A 149 -20.44 -7.05 -0.23
C ALA A 149 -21.32 -5.98 -0.89
N SER A 150 -20.97 -5.64 -2.14
CA SER A 150 -21.83 -4.93 -3.11
C SER A 150 -21.93 -3.40 -3.04
N GLN A 151 -20.90 -2.66 -2.61
CA GLN A 151 -20.79 -1.23 -2.94
C GLN A 151 -19.97 -1.08 -4.23
N GLU A 152 -20.52 -0.41 -5.25
CA GLU A 152 -19.77 0.03 -6.44
C GLU A 152 -18.68 1.00 -5.96
N LEU A 153 -17.47 0.48 -5.74
CA LEU A 153 -16.31 1.29 -5.41
C LEU A 153 -15.85 2.03 -6.66
N LEU A 154 -15.40 3.27 -6.47
CA LEU A 154 -14.82 4.05 -7.55
C LEU A 154 -13.43 3.48 -7.91
N GLU A 155 -13.00 3.65 -9.15
CA GLU A 155 -11.59 3.54 -9.50
C GLU A 155 -10.96 4.92 -9.42
N ARG A 156 -9.83 5.04 -8.73
CA ARG A 156 -9.09 6.30 -8.65
C ARG A 156 -8.05 6.33 -9.76
N ASP A 157 -8.07 7.40 -10.55
CA ASP A 157 -6.96 7.75 -11.44
C ASP A 157 -5.99 8.62 -10.64
N PHE A 158 -4.82 8.08 -10.29
CA PHE A 158 -3.77 8.83 -9.58
C PHE A 158 -2.40 8.48 -10.16
N GLU A 159 -1.50 9.46 -10.11
CA GLU A 159 -0.12 9.27 -10.54
C GLU A 159 0.58 8.31 -9.57
N GLU A 160 0.90 7.11 -10.05
CA GLU A 160 1.66 6.13 -9.29
C GLU A 160 3.13 6.55 -9.24
N ARG A 161 3.59 6.95 -8.06
CA ARG A 161 5.00 7.20 -7.78
C ARG A 161 5.62 5.97 -7.13
N TYR A 162 6.82 5.62 -7.55
CA TYR A 162 7.50 4.41 -7.11
C TYR A 162 8.88 4.73 -6.52
N VAL A 163 9.28 3.93 -5.54
CA VAL A 163 10.68 3.78 -5.13
C VAL A 163 11.21 2.52 -5.81
N TYR A 164 12.21 2.69 -6.67
CA TYR A 164 12.93 1.62 -7.33
C TYR A 164 14.12 1.19 -6.47
N TYR A 165 14.33 -0.11 -6.38
CA TYR A 165 15.38 -0.70 -5.55
C TYR A 165 15.91 -1.99 -6.13
N ARG A 166 17.14 -2.34 -5.74
CA ARG A 166 17.72 -3.66 -5.94
C ARG A 166 17.99 -4.32 -4.60
N VAL A 167 17.94 -5.65 -4.60
CA VAL A 167 18.13 -6.44 -3.39
C VAL A 167 19.40 -7.26 -3.53
N TYR A 168 20.22 -7.28 -2.48
CA TYR A 168 21.46 -8.03 -2.40
C TYR A 168 21.47 -8.90 -1.14
N ASP A 169 21.80 -10.18 -1.31
CA ASP A 169 22.13 -11.09 -0.22
C ASP A 169 23.66 -11.20 -0.04
N ASP A 170 24.11 -12.18 0.73
CA ASP A 170 25.53 -12.46 0.97
C ASP A 170 26.27 -13.00 -0.26
N GLU A 171 25.57 -13.53 -1.26
CA GLU A 171 26.14 -14.02 -2.51
C GLU A 171 26.12 -12.97 -3.63
N GLY A 172 25.26 -11.95 -3.52
CA GLY A 172 25.20 -10.82 -4.44
C GLY A 172 23.77 -10.39 -4.76
N GLU A 173 23.56 -9.90 -5.98
CA GLU A 173 22.24 -9.43 -6.42
C GLU A 173 21.23 -10.58 -6.50
N THR A 174 20.03 -10.37 -5.91
CA THR A 174 18.97 -11.38 -5.82
C THR A 174 17.67 -10.90 -6.47
N VAL A 175 16.83 -11.85 -6.89
CA VAL A 175 15.58 -11.56 -7.62
C VAL A 175 14.58 -10.89 -6.68
N SER A 176 14.10 -9.71 -7.08
CA SER A 176 13.07 -9.00 -6.32
C SER A 176 11.70 -9.66 -6.51
N LYS A 177 10.98 -9.86 -5.40
CA LYS A 177 9.60 -10.36 -5.38
C LYS A 177 8.59 -9.32 -5.87
N THR A 178 8.98 -8.04 -5.87
CA THR A 178 8.18 -6.94 -6.44
C THR A 178 8.66 -6.52 -7.84
N SER A 179 9.47 -7.37 -8.50
CA SER A 179 9.91 -7.10 -9.86
C SER A 179 8.73 -6.89 -10.81
N PHE A 180 8.85 -5.87 -11.64
CA PHE A 180 7.78 -5.43 -12.56
C PHE A 180 8.11 -5.70 -14.02
N SER A 181 9.34 -6.14 -14.30
CA SER A 181 9.85 -6.40 -15.64
C SER A 181 10.57 -7.73 -15.69
N GLN A 182 10.19 -8.58 -16.64
CA GLN A 182 10.85 -9.86 -16.86
C GLN A 182 12.30 -9.70 -17.36
N ASN A 183 12.63 -8.55 -17.96
CA ASN A 183 13.98 -8.25 -18.44
C ASN A 183 14.91 -7.76 -17.32
N ALA A 184 14.35 -7.34 -16.19
CA ALA A 184 15.09 -6.84 -15.03
C ALA A 184 14.52 -7.46 -13.74
N PRO A 185 14.68 -8.79 -13.55
CA PRO A 185 14.06 -9.51 -12.43
C PRO A 185 14.63 -9.11 -11.06
N TYR A 186 15.79 -8.44 -11.04
CA TYR A 186 16.45 -7.96 -9.82
C TYR A 186 16.00 -6.56 -9.39
N LEU A 187 15.30 -5.84 -10.28
CA LEU A 187 14.81 -4.48 -10.02
C LEU A 187 13.39 -4.55 -9.47
N GLY A 188 13.25 -4.23 -8.18
CA GLY A 188 11.99 -4.11 -7.48
C GLY A 188 11.43 -2.70 -7.52
N ARG A 189 10.13 -2.56 -7.24
CA ARG A 189 9.52 -1.25 -7.00
C ARG A 189 8.40 -1.32 -5.98
N VAL A 190 8.27 -0.30 -5.15
CA VAL A 190 7.15 -0.12 -4.20
C VAL A 190 6.50 1.25 -4.39
N ASN A 191 5.18 1.30 -4.26
CA ASN A 191 4.43 2.55 -4.38
C ASN A 191 4.72 3.46 -3.17
N THR A 192 4.98 4.75 -3.41
CA THR A 192 5.31 5.69 -2.32
C THR A 192 4.16 5.84 -1.31
N LEU A 193 2.91 5.74 -1.76
CA LEU A 193 1.73 5.81 -0.88
C LEU A 193 1.57 4.57 0.00
N ALA A 194 2.29 3.47 -0.29
CA ALA A 194 2.31 2.28 0.54
C ALA A 194 3.24 2.43 1.75
N ILE A 195 4.12 3.42 1.76
CA ILE A 195 5.03 3.67 2.88
C ILE A 195 4.30 4.57 3.90
N PRO A 196 4.24 4.19 5.19
CA PRO A 196 3.53 4.98 6.18
C PRO A 196 4.32 6.24 6.58
N PRO A 197 3.64 7.35 6.93
CA PRO A 197 4.25 8.44 7.69
C PRO A 197 4.88 7.89 8.98
N PRO A 198 6.06 8.37 9.40
CA PRO A 198 6.69 9.64 9.02
C PRO A 198 7.63 9.60 7.80
N HIS A 199 7.46 8.66 6.86
CA HIS A 199 8.27 8.57 5.63
C HIS A 199 9.78 8.59 5.90
N THR A 200 10.19 7.97 7.01
CA THR A 200 11.61 7.77 7.32
C THR A 200 12.14 6.55 6.61
N LEU A 201 13.47 6.42 6.55
CA LEU A 201 14.11 5.19 6.10
C LEU A 201 13.65 3.97 6.89
N ALA A 202 13.39 4.10 8.20
CA ALA A 202 12.79 3.01 8.99
C ALA A 202 11.44 2.55 8.43
N SER A 203 10.58 3.50 8.02
CA SER A 203 9.25 3.21 7.47
C SER A 203 9.35 2.53 6.11
N LEU A 204 10.27 3.00 5.25
CA LEU A 204 10.58 2.35 3.98
C LEU A 204 11.17 0.95 4.20
N LYS A 205 12.13 0.81 5.11
CA LYS A 205 12.78 -0.46 5.46
C LYS A 205 11.77 -1.48 5.96
N ASP A 206 10.89 -1.11 6.90
CA ASP A 206 9.82 -1.98 7.40
C ASP A 206 8.89 -2.43 6.26
N HIS A 207 8.56 -1.52 5.33
CA HIS A 207 7.74 -1.85 4.16
C HIS A 207 8.46 -2.80 3.20
N LEU A 208 9.73 -2.55 2.86
CA LEU A 208 10.52 -3.40 1.97
C LEU A 208 10.75 -4.79 2.54
N ILE A 209 11.06 -4.90 3.84
CA ILE A 209 11.19 -6.18 4.55
C ILE A 209 9.92 -7.02 4.37
N LYS A 210 8.75 -6.39 4.50
CA LYS A 210 7.46 -7.06 4.32
C LYS A 210 7.21 -7.43 2.86
N SER A 211 7.43 -6.50 1.93
CA SER A 211 7.17 -6.68 0.49
C SER A 211 8.09 -7.73 -0.14
N GLU A 212 9.35 -7.77 0.29
CA GLU A 212 10.34 -8.77 -0.14
C GLU A 212 10.33 -10.02 0.73
N ASN A 213 9.50 -10.09 1.78
CA ASN A 213 9.45 -11.20 2.74
C ASN A 213 10.88 -11.60 3.19
N ILE A 214 11.65 -10.59 3.61
CA ILE A 214 13.03 -10.74 4.12
C ILE A 214 12.93 -11.16 5.58
N LEU A 215 13.52 -12.30 5.93
CA LEU A 215 13.55 -12.81 7.31
C LEU A 215 14.81 -12.38 8.07
N ALA A 216 15.75 -11.73 7.39
CA ALA A 216 16.99 -11.24 7.95
C ALA A 216 16.75 -10.09 8.93
N ARG A 217 17.61 -10.00 9.96
CA ARG A 217 17.54 -8.94 10.97
C ARG A 217 18.38 -7.72 10.60
N ASP A 218 19.41 -7.93 9.80
CA ASP A 218 20.41 -6.91 9.49
C ASP A 218 20.19 -6.39 8.06
N VAL A 219 19.10 -5.65 7.88
CA VAL A 219 18.77 -5.00 6.61
C VAL A 219 19.34 -3.59 6.58
N GLN A 220 20.18 -3.32 5.60
CA GLN A 220 20.77 -2.01 5.33
C GLN A 220 20.24 -1.47 4.01
N ILE A 221 20.10 -0.14 3.93
CA ILE A 221 19.66 0.55 2.74
C ILE A 221 20.69 1.63 2.44
N PHE A 222 21.12 1.69 1.19
CA PHE A 222 22.06 2.65 0.65
C PHE A 222 21.33 3.54 -0.37
N GLU A 223 21.79 4.77 -0.54
CA GLU A 223 21.16 5.74 -1.44
C GLU A 223 21.22 5.28 -2.90
N ASP A 224 22.31 4.62 -3.28
CA ASP A 224 22.56 4.00 -4.57
C ASP A 224 23.55 2.83 -4.43
N GLU A 225 23.90 2.20 -5.55
CA GLU A 225 24.83 1.06 -5.62
C GLU A 225 26.29 1.44 -5.33
N ASP A 226 26.67 2.72 -5.51
CA ASP A 226 28.03 3.23 -5.34
C ASP A 226 28.28 3.83 -3.94
N SER A 227 27.23 3.89 -3.12
CA SER A 227 27.25 4.49 -1.80
C SER A 227 28.13 3.72 -0.81
N GLU A 228 29.13 4.41 -0.24
CA GLU A 228 30.07 3.80 0.71
C GLU A 228 29.47 3.55 2.11
N SER A 229 28.33 4.16 2.43
CA SER A 229 27.73 4.07 3.77
C SER A 229 26.21 3.95 3.72
N PRO A 230 25.60 3.14 4.60
CA PRO A 230 24.16 3.00 4.66
C PRO A 230 23.50 4.26 5.21
N MET A 231 22.29 4.54 4.73
CA MET A 231 21.41 5.58 5.25
C MET A 231 20.96 5.23 6.68
N LYS A 232 20.61 6.24 7.48
CA LYS A 232 20.15 6.04 8.86
C LYS A 232 18.64 5.88 8.90
N ASP A 233 18.17 5.05 9.83
CA ASP A 233 16.74 4.81 10.06
C ASP A 233 15.93 6.09 10.37
N THR A 234 16.60 7.11 10.90
CA THR A 234 16.01 8.42 11.23
C THR A 234 15.95 9.38 10.04
N ASP A 235 16.59 9.06 8.93
CA ASP A 235 16.63 9.93 7.76
C ASP A 235 15.23 10.02 7.14
N VAL A 236 14.78 11.26 6.89
CA VAL A 236 13.47 11.54 6.28
C VAL A 236 13.61 11.45 4.78
N ILE A 237 12.70 10.71 4.13
CA ILE A 237 12.64 10.56 2.69
C ILE A 237 11.47 11.39 2.16
N ALA A 238 11.74 12.30 1.24
CA ALA A 238 10.74 13.16 0.64
C ALA A 238 9.95 12.41 -0.46
N LEU A 239 9.29 11.31 -0.12
CA LEU A 239 8.58 10.39 -1.03
C LEU A 239 7.46 11.04 -1.87
N LEU A 240 7.01 12.23 -1.46
CA LEU A 240 5.98 13.01 -2.15
C LEU A 240 6.55 14.18 -2.96
N SER A 241 7.86 14.37 -2.94
CA SER A 241 8.57 15.32 -3.81
C SER A 241 8.87 14.70 -5.16
N ASP A 242 9.35 15.52 -6.10
CA ASP A 242 9.73 15.06 -7.44
C ASP A 242 11.16 14.47 -7.49
N SER A 243 11.88 14.53 -6.37
CA SER A 243 13.25 14.02 -6.24
C SER A 243 13.43 13.40 -4.86
N PHE A 244 13.77 12.11 -4.85
CA PHE A 244 14.10 11.31 -3.68
C PHE A 244 14.93 10.08 -4.12
N PRO A 245 15.70 9.44 -3.21
CA PRO A 245 16.47 8.25 -3.54
C PRO A 245 15.61 7.14 -4.13
N GLY A 246 16.01 6.57 -5.27
CA GLY A 246 15.23 5.55 -5.96
C GLY A 246 14.01 6.06 -6.72
N CYS A 247 13.87 7.37 -7.00
CA CYS A 247 12.74 7.86 -7.80
C CYS A 247 12.81 7.48 -9.30
N MET A 248 13.95 6.94 -9.76
CA MET A 248 14.20 6.56 -11.16
C MET A 248 14.69 5.10 -11.26
N GLU A 249 14.32 4.41 -12.34
CA GLU A 249 14.69 3.00 -12.59
C GLU A 249 16.21 2.78 -12.75
N ASP A 250 16.92 3.76 -13.31
CA ASP A 250 18.36 3.72 -13.56
C ASP A 250 19.20 4.17 -12.35
N GLN A 251 18.55 4.68 -11.31
CA GLN A 251 19.17 5.08 -10.04
C GLN A 251 18.39 4.48 -8.85
N PRO A 252 18.33 3.14 -8.76
CA PRO A 252 17.63 2.48 -7.66
C PRO A 252 18.42 2.60 -6.36
N ILE A 253 17.71 2.57 -5.22
CA ILE A 253 18.37 2.36 -3.92
C ILE A 253 18.87 0.92 -3.82
N ALA A 254 19.96 0.69 -3.08
CA ALA A 254 20.46 -0.65 -2.83
C ALA A 254 20.02 -1.15 -1.44
N VAL A 255 19.41 -2.33 -1.39
CA VAL A 255 18.94 -2.98 -0.16
C VAL A 255 19.81 -4.22 0.06
N THR A 256 20.54 -4.28 1.16
CA THR A 256 21.37 -5.43 1.49
C THR A 256 20.86 -6.13 2.74
N TYR A 257 21.01 -7.44 2.81
CA TYR A 257 20.72 -8.19 4.03
C TYR A 257 21.65 -9.40 4.18
N GLU A 258 21.95 -9.75 5.42
CA GLU A 258 22.67 -10.99 5.73
C GLU A 258 21.68 -12.10 6.09
N MET A 259 21.73 -13.21 5.35
CA MET A 259 20.95 -14.39 5.70
C MET A 259 21.53 -15.00 6.98
N GLN A 260 20.70 -15.20 8.00
CA GLN A 260 21.17 -15.84 9.22
C GLN A 260 21.40 -17.32 8.93
N GLY A 261 22.65 -17.66 8.57
CA GLY A 261 23.05 -19.02 8.25
C GLY A 261 22.67 -19.97 9.38
N ALA A 262 22.02 -21.09 9.02
CA ALA A 262 21.89 -22.24 9.88
C ALA A 262 23.28 -22.54 10.48
N GLY A 263 23.37 -22.49 11.80
CA GLY A 263 24.64 -22.56 12.52
C GLY A 263 25.53 -23.69 12.01
N VAL A 264 26.69 -23.30 11.47
CA VAL A 264 27.78 -24.21 11.15
C VAL A 264 28.32 -24.77 12.47
N GLY A 265 27.85 -25.95 12.86
CA GLY A 265 28.64 -26.89 13.65
C GLY A 265 29.66 -27.57 12.74
N PRO A 266 30.91 -27.77 13.17
CA PRO A 266 31.92 -28.34 12.29
C PRO A 266 31.71 -29.86 12.12
N ASN A 267 31.93 -30.31 10.88
CA ASN A 267 32.20 -31.67 10.44
C ASN A 267 31.00 -32.62 10.24
N ASN A 268 30.63 -32.84 8.98
CA ASN A 268 31.03 -34.08 8.31
C ASN A 268 30.93 -33.99 6.79
N ILE A 269 32.01 -34.41 6.15
CA ILE A 269 32.17 -34.58 4.71
C ILE A 269 31.33 -35.79 4.28
N ASN A 270 30.42 -35.62 3.31
CA ASN A 270 30.25 -36.51 2.16
C ASN A 270 29.31 -35.86 1.14
N ASN A 271 29.77 -35.86 -0.10
CA ASN A 271 29.22 -35.16 -1.25
C ASN A 271 27.89 -35.76 -1.75
N GLU A 272 26.87 -34.91 -1.93
CA GLU A 272 26.03 -34.82 -3.15
C GLU A 272 25.29 -33.47 -3.14
N PRO A 273 24.99 -32.87 -4.32
CA PRO A 273 24.53 -31.48 -4.41
C PRO A 273 23.05 -31.37 -3.99
N GLN A 274 22.81 -31.08 -2.71
CA GLN A 274 21.46 -30.76 -2.24
C GLN A 274 21.11 -29.32 -2.60
N THR A 275 20.12 -29.20 -3.46
CA THR A 275 19.39 -27.99 -3.84
C THR A 275 18.52 -27.55 -2.67
N THR A 276 19.13 -27.03 -1.61
CA THR A 276 18.45 -26.66 -0.36
C THR A 276 18.42 -25.14 -0.16
N GLY A 277 17.51 -24.48 -0.89
CA GLY A 277 17.12 -23.08 -0.63
C GLY A 277 15.60 -22.84 -0.58
N LEU A 278 14.78 -23.82 -1.02
CA LEU A 278 13.32 -23.66 -1.15
C LEU A 278 12.49 -24.46 -0.14
N GLN A 279 13.10 -25.29 0.72
CA GLN A 279 12.35 -26.26 1.52
C GLN A 279 11.73 -25.72 2.82
N THR A 280 12.00 -24.49 3.25
CA THR A 280 11.51 -23.98 4.55
C THR A 280 10.17 -23.22 4.50
N THR A 281 9.58 -22.98 3.32
CA THR A 281 8.33 -22.23 3.16
C THR A 281 7.07 -23.10 2.99
N PHE A 282 7.22 -24.40 2.76
CA PHE A 282 6.10 -25.31 2.51
C PHE A 282 5.52 -25.89 3.80
N THR A 283 4.77 -25.06 4.52
CA THR A 283 4.19 -25.40 5.84
C THR A 283 2.81 -26.06 5.77
N LYS A 284 2.10 -25.95 4.64
CA LYS A 284 0.75 -26.51 4.49
C LYS A 284 0.78 -27.87 3.80
N LYS A 285 -0.05 -28.78 4.28
CA LYS A 285 -0.15 -30.16 3.79
C LYS A 285 -1.33 -30.29 2.81
N LEU A 286 -1.06 -30.83 1.63
CA LEU A 286 -2.05 -31.20 0.63
C LEU A 286 -2.11 -32.72 0.49
N GLU A 287 -3.30 -33.25 0.26
CA GLU A 287 -3.53 -34.64 -0.11
C GLU A 287 -4.13 -34.71 -1.51
N ALA A 288 -3.60 -35.61 -2.35
CA ALA A 288 -4.16 -35.88 -3.67
C ALA A 288 -5.44 -36.72 -3.57
N LEU A 289 -6.51 -36.22 -4.20
CA LEU A 289 -7.84 -36.84 -4.16
C LEU A 289 -8.06 -37.89 -5.25
N ARG A 290 -7.20 -37.94 -6.27
CA ARG A 290 -7.29 -38.87 -7.40
C ARG A 290 -5.96 -38.99 -8.15
N ASP A 291 -5.83 -40.06 -8.92
CA ASP A 291 -4.68 -40.28 -9.78
C ASP A 291 -4.66 -39.31 -10.96
N TRP A 292 -3.48 -38.80 -11.29
CA TRP A 292 -3.28 -37.88 -12.40
C TRP A 292 -1.82 -37.81 -12.85
N ASP A 293 -1.56 -38.00 -14.14
CA ASP A 293 -0.21 -38.23 -14.67
C ASP A 293 0.29 -37.05 -15.55
N LEU A 294 0.11 -35.79 -15.11
CA LEU A 294 0.61 -34.63 -15.89
C LEU A 294 2.14 -34.62 -15.99
N GLY A 295 2.79 -35.06 -14.91
CA GLY A 295 4.24 -35.19 -14.82
C GLY A 295 4.85 -36.13 -15.87
N ASP A 296 4.06 -37.05 -16.45
CA ASP A 296 4.52 -37.94 -17.51
C ASP A 296 4.80 -37.20 -18.83
N ASN A 297 4.13 -36.06 -19.03
CA ASN A 297 4.25 -35.26 -20.27
C ASN A 297 5.02 -33.95 -20.06
N ASP A 298 5.02 -33.39 -18.85
CA ASP A 298 5.66 -32.12 -18.49
C ASP A 298 6.25 -32.27 -17.08
N ASP A 299 7.58 -32.34 -16.99
CA ASP A 299 8.33 -32.63 -15.76
C ASP A 299 8.16 -31.59 -14.64
N ARG A 300 7.67 -30.39 -15.00
CA ARG A 300 7.29 -29.31 -14.09
C ARG A 300 6.05 -29.64 -13.26
N TRP A 301 5.33 -30.71 -13.60
CA TRP A 301 4.12 -31.15 -12.89
C TRP A 301 4.38 -32.43 -12.11
N HIS A 302 3.67 -32.58 -10.99
CA HIS A 302 3.67 -33.83 -10.24
C HIS A 302 2.87 -34.92 -10.96
N VAL A 303 3.36 -36.16 -10.85
CA VAL A 303 2.54 -37.36 -11.04
C VAL A 303 1.89 -37.62 -9.68
N MET A 304 0.58 -37.52 -9.61
CA MET A 304 -0.17 -37.63 -8.37
C MET A 304 -0.88 -38.98 -8.32
N LYS A 305 -0.77 -39.70 -7.22
CA LYS A 305 -1.62 -40.84 -6.87
C LYS A 305 -2.51 -40.49 -5.69
N MET A 306 -3.70 -41.10 -5.65
CA MET A 306 -4.65 -40.87 -4.58
C MET A 306 -4.01 -41.19 -3.22
N GLY A 307 -4.08 -40.24 -2.29
CA GLY A 307 -3.47 -40.32 -0.96
C GLY A 307 -2.03 -39.81 -0.87
N ASP A 308 -1.41 -39.41 -1.99
CA ASP A 308 -0.11 -38.76 -1.95
C ASP A 308 -0.17 -37.46 -1.16
N ILE A 309 0.89 -37.22 -0.38
CA ILE A 309 1.02 -36.04 0.47
C ILE A 309 2.04 -35.09 -0.13
N PHE A 310 1.66 -33.83 -0.27
CA PHE A 310 2.51 -32.74 -0.72
C PHE A 310 2.57 -31.64 0.33
N HIS A 311 3.66 -30.88 0.32
CA HIS A 311 3.83 -29.68 1.15
C HIS A 311 3.89 -28.45 0.26
N THR A 312 3.15 -27.40 0.61
CA THR A 312 3.06 -26.15 -0.17
C THR A 312 3.02 -24.90 0.73
N ASP A 313 3.23 -23.72 0.15
CA ASP A 313 2.98 -22.42 0.78
C ASP A 313 1.47 -22.05 0.80
N GLY A 314 0.67 -22.77 -0.01
CA GLY A 314 -0.76 -22.57 -0.16
C GLY A 314 -1.13 -21.38 -1.03
N VAL A 315 -0.20 -20.82 -1.79
CA VAL A 315 -0.47 -19.77 -2.77
C VAL A 315 -0.93 -20.42 -4.07
N VAL A 316 -2.18 -20.13 -4.48
CA VAL A 316 -2.71 -20.58 -5.77
C VAL A 316 -2.07 -19.77 -6.90
N ARG A 317 -1.65 -20.46 -7.96
CA ARG A 317 -1.04 -19.87 -9.17
C ARG A 317 -1.70 -20.46 -10.42
N LYS A 318 -1.54 -19.79 -11.57
CA LYS A 318 -2.01 -20.27 -12.86
C LYS A 318 -0.82 -20.64 -13.75
N GLU A 319 -0.73 -21.91 -14.11
CA GLU A 319 0.40 -22.42 -14.89
C GLU A 319 -0.05 -23.15 -16.16
N GLN A 320 0.78 -23.07 -17.19
CA GLN A 320 0.56 -23.74 -18.47
C GLN A 320 1.13 -25.15 -18.44
N TRP A 321 0.28 -26.14 -18.72
CA TRP A 321 0.69 -27.52 -19.00
C TRP A 321 0.68 -27.78 -20.50
N ARG A 322 1.74 -28.40 -21.02
CA ARG A 322 1.90 -28.72 -22.44
C ARG A 322 1.78 -30.21 -22.67
N ASN A 323 0.79 -30.62 -23.48
CA ASN A 323 0.71 -32.00 -23.94
C ASN A 323 1.61 -32.17 -25.18
N ASN A 324 2.82 -32.69 -24.97
CA ASN A 324 3.78 -32.92 -26.04
C ASN A 324 3.29 -33.91 -27.11
N GLY A 325 2.30 -34.76 -26.81
CA GLY A 325 1.72 -35.71 -27.76
C GLY A 325 0.57 -35.15 -28.61
N ALA A 326 -0.15 -34.13 -28.13
CA ALA A 326 -1.38 -33.62 -28.78
C ALA A 326 -1.28 -32.16 -29.26
N GLY A 327 -0.20 -31.43 -28.91
CA GLY A 327 -0.01 -30.03 -29.29
C GLY A 327 -0.97 -29.05 -28.60
N SER A 328 -1.79 -29.52 -27.67
CA SER A 328 -2.73 -28.72 -26.89
C SER A 328 -2.07 -28.12 -25.65
N ILE A 329 -2.36 -26.85 -25.38
CA ILE A 329 -1.93 -26.12 -24.18
C ILE A 329 -3.14 -25.92 -23.27
N TYR A 330 -3.01 -26.27 -22.00
CA TYR A 330 -4.03 -26.04 -20.98
C TYR A 330 -3.47 -25.17 -19.86
N VAL A 331 -4.32 -24.36 -19.23
CA VAL A 331 -3.97 -23.55 -18.06
C VAL A 331 -4.72 -24.12 -16.86
N PHE A 332 -4.00 -24.40 -15.77
CA PHE A 332 -4.57 -24.92 -14.54
C PHE A 332 -4.25 -24.01 -13.36
N ASP A 333 -5.20 -23.92 -12.42
CA ASP A 333 -4.94 -23.42 -11.08
C ASP A 333 -4.17 -24.50 -10.30
N CYS A 334 -3.00 -24.17 -9.75
CA CYS A 334 -2.10 -25.10 -9.10
C CYS A 334 -1.38 -24.50 -7.89
N TYR A 335 -0.80 -25.37 -7.08
CA TYR A 335 0.13 -25.06 -6.02
C TYR A 335 1.56 -25.46 -6.42
N LEU A 336 2.55 -24.67 -6.05
CA LEU A 336 3.94 -25.15 -6.05
C LEU A 336 4.12 -26.01 -4.80
N ALA A 337 4.50 -27.27 -4.97
CA ALA A 337 4.53 -28.21 -3.86
C ALA A 337 5.71 -29.18 -3.93
N THR A 338 6.14 -29.65 -2.76
CA THR A 338 7.18 -30.67 -2.61
C THR A 338 6.57 -31.99 -2.19
N ASP A 339 6.93 -33.07 -2.88
CA ASP A 339 6.53 -34.44 -2.52
C ASP A 339 7.42 -35.03 -1.40
N SER A 340 7.14 -36.27 -0.98
CA SER A 340 7.94 -36.97 0.03
C SER A 340 9.38 -37.29 -0.41
N ALA A 341 9.67 -37.24 -1.71
CA ALA A 341 11.00 -37.45 -2.27
C ALA A 341 11.82 -36.14 -2.38
N GLY A 342 11.22 -35.00 -2.02
CA GLY A 342 11.87 -33.69 -2.11
C GLY A 342 11.75 -33.04 -3.49
N LYS A 343 11.02 -33.63 -4.44
CA LYS A 343 10.79 -33.05 -5.77
C LYS A 343 9.84 -31.87 -5.66
N VAL A 344 10.26 -30.71 -6.17
CA VAL A 344 9.42 -29.51 -6.28
C VAL A 344 8.78 -29.47 -7.67
N ALA A 345 7.46 -29.45 -7.74
CA ALA A 345 6.69 -29.34 -8.98
C ALA A 345 5.26 -28.84 -8.71
N PHE A 346 4.48 -28.63 -9.76
CA PHE A 346 3.10 -28.14 -9.64
C PHE A 346 2.11 -29.27 -9.32
N ALA A 347 1.25 -29.03 -8.33
CA ALA A 347 0.12 -29.87 -7.97
C ALA A 347 -1.20 -29.15 -8.28
N VAL A 348 -2.09 -29.80 -9.04
CA VAL A 348 -3.32 -29.16 -9.53
C VAL A 348 -4.34 -29.00 -8.38
N THR A 349 -4.92 -27.81 -8.25
CA THR A 349 -5.88 -27.48 -7.18
C THR A 349 -7.15 -28.34 -7.21
N VAL A 350 -7.72 -28.59 -8.40
CA VAL A 350 -8.97 -29.37 -8.53
C VAL A 350 -8.84 -30.84 -8.10
N TYR A 351 -7.61 -31.34 -7.91
CA TYR A 351 -7.32 -32.73 -7.53
C TYR A 351 -6.60 -32.85 -6.20
N THR A 352 -6.51 -31.76 -5.44
CA THR A 352 -5.87 -31.73 -4.13
C THR A 352 -6.80 -31.08 -3.10
N SER A 353 -6.64 -31.45 -1.83
CA SER A 353 -7.29 -30.78 -0.70
C SER A 353 -6.30 -30.55 0.42
N PHE A 354 -6.45 -29.44 1.15
CA PHE A 354 -5.71 -29.26 2.39
C PHE A 354 -6.16 -30.30 3.44
N CYS A 355 -5.19 -30.90 4.12
CA CYS A 355 -5.43 -31.81 5.24
C CYS A 355 -5.84 -31.08 6.52
#